data_AF-A0A0G0I9Z5-F1
#
_entry.id   AF-A0A0G0I9Z5-F1
#
_cell.length_a   1.000
_cell.length_b   1.000
_cell.length_c   1.000
_cell.angle_alpha   90.00
_cell.angle_beta   90.00
_cell.angle_gamma   90.00
#
_symmetry.space_group_name_H-M   'P 1'
#
loop_
_entity.id
_entity.type
_entity.pdbx_description
1 polymer ?
#
loop_
_entity_poly.entity_id
_entity_poly.type
_entity_poly.pdbx_seq_one_letter_code
_entity_poly.pdbx_strand_id
1 'polypeptide(L)'
;MEEEKKSAPFESQPQDENVLQQSKQVVQLEDVLPVETDRSISIGNAFDFSWKSFKSNMKFLLLLALSYFAISVLMSILQEIAKNNTVLSLAFSLLGVFVSILISIGIIQVILKISRGNQAKIAELLGGMRYFWKFIGGGLLYCLILLVGYILFIIPGIVWQMKYGFFQYLIIDKDMGPIEAIKESGKITYGFKWQIFFLHFVIMLLFIGGILFFGVGIFVAYPLSLLMMTYAYRRMIGEEINVISSNQ
;
A
#
# COMPACT_ATOMS: atom_id res chain seq x y z
N MET A 1 -31.61 17.31 -77.89
CA MET A 1 -32.75 17.15 -76.96
C MET A 1 -32.25 16.27 -75.84
N GLU A 2 -31.93 16.93 -74.72
CA GLU A 2 -31.37 16.36 -73.49
C GLU A 2 -32.47 15.61 -72.70
N GLU A 3 -32.16 14.41 -72.21
CA GLU A 3 -32.94 13.75 -71.15
C GLU A 3 -32.37 14.17 -69.79
N GLU A 4 -33.05 15.11 -69.13
CA GLU A 4 -32.75 15.54 -67.76
C GLU A 4 -33.35 14.53 -66.77
N LYS A 5 -32.52 13.59 -66.31
CA LYS A 5 -32.89 12.59 -65.29
C LYS A 5 -32.98 13.28 -63.92
N LYS A 6 -34.19 13.74 -63.58
CA LYS A 6 -34.53 14.36 -62.29
C LYS A 6 -34.32 13.35 -61.15
N SER A 7 -33.22 13.49 -60.42
CA SER A 7 -32.92 12.74 -59.19
C SER A 7 -33.87 13.17 -58.07
N ALA A 8 -34.62 12.22 -57.52
CA ALA A 8 -35.48 12.45 -56.37
C ALA A 8 -34.64 12.79 -55.11
N PRO A 9 -35.13 13.65 -54.21
CA PRO A 9 -34.46 13.92 -52.94
C PRO A 9 -34.44 12.64 -52.10
N PHE A 10 -33.25 12.24 -51.64
CA PHE A 10 -33.07 11.10 -50.75
C PHE A 10 -33.66 11.48 -49.37
N GLU A 11 -34.92 11.11 -49.12
CA GLU A 11 -35.53 11.20 -47.79
C GLU A 11 -34.76 10.27 -46.86
N SER A 12 -33.93 10.86 -45.99
CA SER A 12 -33.21 10.16 -44.93
C SER A 12 -34.22 9.40 -44.07
N GLN A 13 -34.15 8.07 -44.15
CA GLN A 13 -35.09 7.19 -43.48
C GLN A 13 -34.95 7.38 -41.95
N PRO A 14 -36.03 7.29 -41.16
CA PRO A 14 -35.99 7.43 -39.69
C PRO A 14 -35.08 6.41 -38.97
N GLN A 15 -34.59 5.39 -39.69
CA GLN A 15 -33.57 4.47 -39.21
C GLN A 15 -32.18 5.12 -39.13
N ASP A 16 -31.84 6.04 -40.05
CA ASP A 16 -30.52 6.69 -40.09
C ASP A 16 -30.33 7.65 -38.90
N GLU A 17 -31.38 8.35 -38.49
CA GLU A 17 -31.34 9.21 -37.29
C GLU A 17 -31.20 8.39 -36.00
N ASN A 18 -31.86 7.24 -35.89
CA ASN A 18 -31.72 6.35 -34.74
C ASN A 18 -30.31 5.73 -34.65
N VAL A 19 -29.71 5.38 -35.79
CA VAL A 19 -28.32 4.89 -35.85
C VAL A 19 -27.33 6.01 -35.51
N LEU A 20 -27.59 7.26 -35.94
CA LEU A 20 -26.80 8.43 -35.57
C LEU A 20 -26.95 8.77 -34.08
N GLN A 21 -28.13 8.57 -33.48
CA GLN A 21 -28.33 8.77 -32.05
C GLN A 21 -27.70 7.65 -31.22
N GLN A 22 -27.83 6.39 -31.64
CA GLN A 22 -27.15 5.25 -31.02
C GLN A 22 -25.63 5.36 -31.11
N SER A 23 -25.07 5.74 -32.26
CA SER A 23 -23.62 5.91 -32.39
C SER A 23 -23.10 7.05 -31.49
N LYS A 24 -23.82 8.17 -31.39
CA LYS A 24 -23.49 9.24 -30.43
C LYS A 24 -23.62 8.78 -28.98
N GLN A 25 -24.62 7.96 -28.64
CA GLN A 25 -24.77 7.36 -27.31
C GLN A 25 -23.66 6.36 -26.99
N VAL A 26 -23.26 5.52 -27.95
CA VAL A 26 -22.17 4.54 -27.78
C VAL A 26 -20.83 5.25 -27.60
N VAL A 27 -20.56 6.31 -28.38
CA VAL A 27 -19.36 7.14 -28.22
C VAL A 27 -19.34 7.87 -26.86
N GLN A 28 -20.50 8.35 -26.38
CA GLN A 28 -20.62 8.94 -25.03
C GLN A 28 -20.51 7.91 -23.90
N LEU A 29 -20.78 6.63 -24.16
CA LEU A 29 -20.64 5.55 -23.17
C LEU A 29 -19.20 5.02 -23.10
N GLU A 30 -18.44 5.05 -24.21
CA GLU A 30 -17.01 4.72 -24.23
C GLU A 30 -16.16 5.73 -23.43
N ASP A 31 -16.49 7.02 -23.46
CA ASP A 31 -15.84 8.06 -22.64
C ASP A 31 -16.23 7.98 -21.14
N VAL A 32 -17.21 7.13 -20.78
CA VAL A 32 -17.71 6.93 -19.40
C VAL A 32 -17.29 5.57 -18.83
N LEU A 33 -16.67 4.70 -19.62
CA LEU A 33 -15.97 3.56 -19.06
C LEU A 33 -14.81 4.10 -18.22
N PRO A 34 -14.68 3.68 -16.94
CA PRO A 34 -13.54 4.11 -16.15
C PRO A 34 -12.31 3.72 -16.96
N VAL A 35 -11.46 4.69 -17.30
CA VAL A 35 -10.11 4.44 -17.80
C VAL A 35 -9.63 3.26 -16.97
N GLU A 36 -9.40 2.10 -17.60
CA GLU A 36 -8.78 0.98 -16.92
C GLU A 36 -7.40 1.48 -16.56
N THR A 37 -7.32 2.17 -15.42
CA THR A 37 -6.12 2.74 -14.86
C THR A 37 -5.22 1.54 -14.74
N ASP A 38 -4.14 1.52 -15.53
CA ASP A 38 -3.23 0.39 -15.51
C ASP A 38 -2.77 0.18 -14.07
N ARG A 39 -3.34 -0.84 -13.42
CA ARG A 39 -3.08 -1.17 -12.03
C ARG A 39 -1.80 -2.01 -11.92
N SER A 40 -1.10 -2.25 -13.03
CA SER A 40 0.14 -3.00 -13.01
C SER A 40 1.17 -2.36 -12.07
N ILE A 41 1.79 -3.21 -11.27
CA ILE A 41 2.85 -2.85 -10.35
C ILE A 41 4.16 -3.06 -11.11
N SER A 42 4.64 -2.01 -11.76
CA SER A 42 5.99 -1.99 -12.32
C SER A 42 7.01 -1.76 -11.21
N ILE A 43 7.93 -2.70 -11.03
CA ILE A 43 8.96 -2.67 -9.97
C ILE A 43 9.90 -1.48 -10.15
N GLY A 44 10.28 -1.15 -11.40
CA GLY A 44 11.11 0.01 -11.69
C GLY A 44 10.41 1.31 -11.28
N ASN A 45 9.14 1.47 -11.65
CA ASN A 45 8.34 2.62 -11.26
C ASN A 45 8.15 2.70 -9.75
N ALA A 46 7.95 1.56 -9.07
CA ALA A 46 7.84 1.50 -7.62
C ALA A 46 9.14 1.95 -6.94
N PHE A 47 10.29 1.50 -7.44
CA PHE A 47 11.60 1.91 -6.94
C PHE A 47 11.85 3.41 -7.18
N ASP A 48 11.65 3.90 -8.40
CA ASP A 48 11.88 5.30 -8.75
C ASP A 48 10.99 6.24 -7.95
N PHE A 49 9.70 5.90 -7.81
CA PHE A 49 8.77 6.63 -6.97
C PHE A 49 9.23 6.67 -5.51
N SER A 50 9.62 5.51 -4.98
CA SER A 50 10.04 5.38 -3.59
C SER A 50 11.35 6.12 -3.33
N TRP A 51 12.28 6.09 -4.28
CA TRP A 51 13.56 6.78 -4.20
C TRP A 51 13.39 8.30 -4.25
N LYS A 52 12.52 8.80 -5.13
CA LYS A 52 12.16 10.24 -5.20
C LYS A 52 11.49 10.70 -3.90
N SER A 53 10.50 9.94 -3.43
CA SER A 53 9.77 10.25 -2.18
C SER A 53 10.70 10.21 -0.97
N PHE A 54 11.62 9.24 -0.94
CA PHE A 54 12.65 9.12 0.10
C PHE A 54 13.59 10.33 0.09
N LYS A 55 14.14 10.71 -1.06
CA LYS A 55 15.05 11.86 -1.17
C LYS A 55 14.39 13.17 -0.74
N SER A 56 13.14 13.40 -1.16
CA SER A 56 12.37 14.59 -0.77
C SER A 56 12.14 14.68 0.75
N ASN A 57 12.02 13.53 1.43
CA ASN A 57 11.70 13.45 2.87
C ASN A 57 12.83 12.81 3.69
N MET A 58 14.07 12.82 3.19
CA MET A 58 15.15 11.95 3.68
C MET A 58 15.43 12.15 5.17
N LYS A 59 15.58 13.41 5.60
CA LYS A 59 15.86 13.74 7.01
C LYS A 59 14.77 13.23 7.94
N PHE A 60 13.51 13.41 7.55
CA PHE A 60 12.37 12.99 8.35
C PHE A 60 12.25 11.47 8.41
N LEU A 61 12.40 10.77 7.29
CA LEU A 61 12.33 9.31 7.24
C LEU A 61 13.50 8.63 7.97
N LEU A 62 14.72 9.18 7.86
CA LEU A 62 15.87 8.71 8.62
C LEU A 62 15.70 8.96 10.12
N LEU A 63 15.19 10.13 10.52
CA LEU A 63 14.89 10.42 11.91
C LEU A 63 13.81 9.47 12.46
N LEU A 64 12.78 9.19 11.67
CA LEU A 64 11.74 8.22 12.03
C LEU A 64 12.30 6.81 12.21
N ALA A 65 13.13 6.35 11.27
CA ALA A 65 13.78 5.04 11.35
C ALA A 65 14.75 4.94 12.54
N LEU A 66 15.52 6.00 12.81
CA LEU A 66 16.42 6.07 13.96
C LEU A 66 15.66 6.10 15.28
N SER A 67 14.54 6.83 15.34
CA SER A 67 13.68 6.87 16.52
C SER A 67 13.07 5.49 16.80
N TYR A 68 12.60 4.80 15.77
CA TYR A 68 12.11 3.43 15.90
C TYR A 68 13.19 2.47 16.40
N PHE A 69 14.42 2.58 15.86
CA PHE A 69 15.55 1.78 16.33
C PHE A 69 15.90 2.08 17.78
N ALA A 70 15.98 3.36 18.17
CA ALA A 70 16.27 3.78 19.54
C ALA A 70 15.22 3.28 20.54
N ILE A 71 13.93 3.37 20.20
CA ILE A 71 12.84 2.82 21.02
C ILE A 71 12.97 1.29 21.13
N SER A 72 13.31 0.61 20.03
CA SER A 72 13.51 -0.85 20.04
C SER A 72 14.67 -1.26 20.94
N VAL A 73 15.80 -0.53 20.89
CA VAL A 73 16.95 -0.76 21.78
C VAL A 73 16.58 -0.50 23.24
N LEU A 74 15.85 0.59 23.53
CA LEU A 74 15.37 0.89 24.88
C LEU A 74 14.48 -0.23 25.42
N MET A 75 13.53 -0.73 24.63
CA MET A 75 12.67 -1.84 25.03
C MET A 75 13.47 -3.12 25.29
N SER A 76 14.48 -3.42 24.48
CA SER A 76 15.38 -4.56 24.70
C SER A 76 16.20 -4.43 25.99
N ILE A 77 16.69 -3.23 26.32
CA ILE A 77 17.41 -2.99 27.58
C ILE A 77 16.48 -3.17 28.78
N LEU A 78 15.25 -2.62 28.71
CA LEU A 78 14.25 -2.79 29.77
C LEU A 78 13.92 -4.28 30.01
N GLN A 79 13.81 -5.06 28.93
CA GLN A 79 13.59 -6.50 29.01
C GLN A 79 14.76 -7.23 29.67
N GLU A 80 16.00 -6.90 29.31
CA GLU A 80 17.18 -7.53 29.92
C GLU A 80 17.27 -7.22 31.43
N ILE A 81 16.97 -5.98 31.82
CA ILE A 81 16.90 -5.59 33.25
C ILE A 81 15.82 -6.39 33.99
N ALA A 82 14.67 -6.60 33.35
CA ALA A 82 13.52 -7.28 33.94
C ALA A 82 13.58 -8.81 33.87
N LYS A 83 14.60 -9.39 33.22
CA LYS A 83 14.70 -10.82 32.92
C LYS A 83 14.52 -11.74 34.13
N ASN A 84 14.98 -11.32 35.31
CA ASN A 84 14.89 -12.11 36.55
C ASN A 84 13.58 -11.90 37.31
N ASN A 85 12.71 -10.99 36.86
CA ASN A 85 11.42 -10.69 37.49
C ASN A 85 10.30 -10.89 36.47
N THR A 86 9.58 -12.01 36.59
CA THR A 86 8.52 -12.40 35.67
C THR A 86 7.43 -11.33 35.52
N VAL A 87 7.03 -10.67 36.61
CA VAL A 87 5.98 -9.65 36.58
C VAL A 87 6.48 -8.41 35.83
N LEU A 88 7.71 -7.97 36.10
CA LEU A 88 8.29 -6.81 35.43
C LEU A 88 8.54 -7.09 33.94
N SER A 89 9.03 -8.28 33.60
CA SER A 89 9.25 -8.68 32.20
C SER A 89 7.93 -8.76 31.44
N LEU A 90 6.87 -9.30 32.05
CA LEU A 90 5.54 -9.30 31.45
C LEU A 90 5.03 -7.87 31.23
N ALA A 91 5.19 -6.98 32.21
CA ALA A 91 4.78 -5.58 32.09
C ALA A 91 5.49 -4.86 30.94
N PHE A 92 6.82 -5.00 30.82
CA PHE A 92 7.58 -4.43 29.70
C PHE A 92 7.27 -5.10 28.36
N SER A 93 6.88 -6.38 28.35
CA SER A 93 6.46 -7.05 27.11
C SER A 93 5.16 -6.46 26.58
N LEU A 94 4.17 -6.29 27.46
CA LEU A 94 2.89 -5.67 27.11
C LEU A 94 3.08 -4.21 26.67
N LEU A 95 3.94 -3.46 27.37
CA LEU A 95 4.30 -2.09 26.99
C LEU A 95 4.99 -2.07 25.61
N GLY A 96 5.91 -3.00 25.35
CA GLY A 96 6.61 -3.12 24.07
C GLY A 96 5.65 -3.40 22.91
N VAL A 97 4.69 -4.34 23.09
CA VAL A 97 3.65 -4.61 22.10
C VAL A 97 2.77 -3.38 21.86
N PHE A 98 2.34 -2.71 22.93
CA PHE A 98 1.54 -1.49 22.84
C PHE A 98 2.26 -0.39 22.04
N VAL A 99 3.52 -0.11 22.38
CA VAL A 99 4.35 0.89 21.70
C VAL A 99 4.60 0.51 20.24
N SER A 100 4.89 -0.77 19.96
CA SER A 100 5.12 -1.27 18.61
C SER A 100 3.90 -1.06 17.69
N ILE A 101 2.69 -1.34 18.20
CA ILE A 101 1.44 -1.14 17.45
C ILE A 101 1.23 0.35 17.14
N LEU A 102 1.40 1.23 18.13
CA LEU A 102 1.24 2.68 17.91
C LEU A 102 2.22 3.21 16.88
N ILE A 103 3.49 2.78 16.95
CA ILE A 103 4.49 3.18 15.97
C ILE A 103 4.15 2.63 14.58
N SER A 104 3.72 1.38 14.46
CA SER A 104 3.33 0.78 13.18
C SER A 104 2.20 1.58 12.51
N ILE A 105 1.16 1.95 13.27
CA ILE A 105 0.07 2.80 12.79
C ILE A 105 0.59 4.17 12.34
N GLY A 106 1.43 4.80 13.15
CA GLY A 106 1.99 6.12 12.85
C GLY A 106 2.85 6.11 11.57
N ILE A 107 3.71 5.09 11.42
CA ILE A 107 4.56 4.90 10.24
C ILE A 107 3.70 4.76 8.98
N ILE A 108 2.66 3.92 9.01
CA ILE A 108 1.80 3.72 7.82
C ILE A 108 1.08 5.02 7.45
N GLN A 109 0.57 5.80 8.42
CA GLN A 109 -0.04 7.12 8.15
C GLN A 109 0.94 8.08 7.48
N VAL A 110 2.14 8.17 8.04
CA VAL A 110 3.23 9.01 7.52
C VAL A 110 3.59 8.63 6.09
N ILE A 111 3.80 7.34 5.84
CA ILE A 111 4.22 6.86 4.51
C ILE A 111 3.10 7.05 3.49
N LEU A 112 1.83 6.80 3.86
CA LEU A 112 0.69 7.09 3.00
C LEU A 112 0.63 8.59 2.63
N LYS A 113 0.82 9.48 3.60
CA LYS A 113 0.84 10.93 3.35
C LYS A 113 1.99 11.37 2.45
N ILE A 114 3.20 10.92 2.75
CA ILE A 114 4.38 11.19 1.92
C ILE A 114 4.16 10.68 0.50
N SER A 115 3.58 9.48 0.35
CA SER A 115 3.30 8.92 -0.97
C SER A 115 2.30 9.76 -1.77
N ARG A 116 1.41 10.49 -1.10
CA ARG A 116 0.46 11.43 -1.71
C ARG A 116 1.02 12.85 -1.90
N GLY A 117 2.32 13.05 -1.67
CA GLY A 117 2.97 14.36 -1.80
C GLY A 117 2.73 15.31 -0.63
N ASN A 118 2.13 14.84 0.47
CA ASN A 118 1.90 15.66 1.66
C ASN A 118 3.10 15.66 2.61
N GLN A 119 3.34 16.77 3.30
CA GLN A 119 4.37 16.85 4.36
C GLN A 119 3.91 16.10 5.60
N ALA A 120 4.71 15.13 6.04
CA ALA A 120 4.45 14.38 7.28
C ALA A 120 4.78 15.21 8.52
N LYS A 121 3.99 15.05 9.58
CA LYS A 121 4.21 15.72 10.88
C LYS A 121 4.28 14.70 12.01
N ILE A 122 5.09 14.98 13.03
CA ILE A 122 5.22 14.11 14.23
C ILE A 122 3.86 13.91 14.93
N ALA A 123 3.00 14.93 14.93
CA ALA A 123 1.65 14.84 15.50
C ALA A 123 0.79 13.71 14.89
N GLU A 124 1.07 13.31 13.65
CA GLU A 124 0.33 12.24 12.95
C GLU A 124 0.67 10.86 13.53
N LEU A 125 1.87 10.69 14.09
CA LEU A 125 2.24 9.48 14.83
C LEU A 125 1.35 9.26 16.05
N LEU A 126 0.87 10.35 16.67
CA LEU A 126 0.01 10.31 17.85
C LEU A 126 -1.48 10.16 17.50
N GLY A 127 -1.89 10.57 16.30
CA GLY A 127 -3.27 10.43 15.81
C GLY A 127 -3.73 8.99 15.58
N GLY A 128 -2.81 8.02 15.64
CA GLY A 128 -3.07 6.60 15.39
C GLY A 128 -3.94 5.88 16.42
N MET A 129 -4.16 6.47 17.61
CA MET A 129 -4.84 5.78 18.71
C MET A 129 -6.27 5.35 18.36
N ARG A 130 -6.98 6.10 17.49
CA ARG A 130 -8.32 5.72 17.01
C ARG A 130 -8.36 4.38 16.27
N TYR A 131 -7.25 3.99 15.64
CA TYR A 131 -7.15 2.74 14.88
C TYR A 131 -6.65 1.57 15.73
N PHE A 132 -6.20 1.81 16.96
CA PHE A 132 -5.50 0.83 17.80
C PHE A 132 -6.29 -0.49 17.94
N TRP A 133 -7.57 -0.41 18.31
CA TRP A 133 -8.41 -1.59 18.48
C TRP A 133 -8.71 -2.31 17.17
N LYS A 134 -8.92 -1.56 16.08
CA LYS A 134 -9.10 -2.14 14.74
C LYS A 134 -7.83 -2.87 14.29
N PHE A 135 -6.67 -2.27 14.54
CA PHE A 135 -5.37 -2.83 14.18
C PHE A 135 -5.05 -4.12 14.95
N ILE A 136 -5.35 -4.17 16.25
CA ILE A 136 -5.24 -5.40 17.05
C ILE A 136 -6.17 -6.48 16.52
N GLY A 137 -7.45 -6.15 16.30
CA GLY A 137 -8.42 -7.11 15.78
C GLY A 137 -7.99 -7.67 14.42
N GLY A 138 -7.50 -6.81 13.53
CA GLY A 138 -6.98 -7.22 12.22
C GLY A 138 -5.72 -8.06 12.35
N GLY A 139 -4.78 -7.66 13.20
CA GLY A 139 -3.54 -8.37 13.46
C GLY A 139 -3.76 -9.76 14.03
N LEU A 140 -4.70 -9.92 14.96
CA LEU A 140 -5.04 -11.23 15.55
C LEU A 140 -5.65 -12.16 14.50
N LEU A 141 -6.57 -11.65 13.68
CA LEU A 141 -7.22 -12.43 12.63
C LEU A 141 -6.24 -12.81 11.52
N TYR A 142 -5.35 -11.88 11.15
CA TYR A 142 -4.25 -12.13 10.23
C TYR A 142 -3.28 -13.18 10.77
N CYS A 143 -2.89 -13.09 12.04
CA CYS A 143 -2.03 -14.07 12.70
C CYS A 143 -2.65 -15.48 12.67
N LEU A 144 -3.95 -15.61 12.95
CA LEU A 144 -4.65 -16.89 12.87
C LEU A 144 -4.66 -17.47 11.45
N ILE A 145 -4.91 -16.63 10.45
CA ILE A 145 -4.83 -17.03 9.03
C ILE A 145 -3.43 -17.55 8.72
N LEU A 146 -2.38 -16.81 9.08
CA LEU A 146 -1.00 -17.24 8.84
C LEU A 146 -0.66 -18.54 9.56
N LEU A 147 -1.07 -18.69 10.81
CA LEU A 147 -0.84 -19.91 11.59
C LEU A 147 -1.44 -21.13 10.88
N VAL A 148 -2.71 -21.04 10.46
CA VAL A 148 -3.36 -22.10 9.68
C VAL A 148 -2.63 -22.35 8.36
N GLY A 149 -2.21 -21.28 7.67
CA GLY A 149 -1.48 -21.39 6.41
C GLY A 149 -0.16 -22.15 6.57
N TYR A 150 0.65 -21.78 7.57
CA TYR A 150 1.94 -22.40 7.85
C TYR A 150 1.82 -23.83 8.43
N ILE A 151 0.76 -24.13 9.20
CA ILE A 151 0.47 -25.51 9.65
C ILE A 151 0.14 -26.41 8.46
N LEU A 152 -0.60 -25.89 7.48
CA LEU A 152 -0.95 -26.66 6.29
C LEU A 152 0.29 -26.92 5.43
N PHE A 153 1.03 -25.85 5.05
CA PHE A 153 2.31 -25.90 4.34
C PHE A 153 3.02 -24.54 4.36
N ILE A 154 4.34 -24.51 4.22
CA ILE A 154 5.13 -23.25 4.16
C ILE A 154 4.69 -22.36 2.99
N ILE A 155 4.45 -22.94 1.80
CA ILE A 155 4.10 -22.18 0.59
C ILE A 155 2.75 -21.45 0.72
N PRO A 156 1.63 -22.11 1.12
CA PRO A 156 0.37 -21.44 1.43
C PRO A 156 0.50 -20.33 2.48
N GLY A 157 1.32 -20.53 3.53
CA GLY A 157 1.58 -19.50 4.53
C GLY A 157 2.15 -18.22 3.92
N ILE A 158 3.18 -18.33 3.07
CA ILE A 158 3.78 -17.18 2.37
C ILE A 158 2.78 -16.51 1.43
N VAL A 159 1.99 -17.29 0.68
CA VAL A 159 0.98 -16.74 -0.24
C VAL A 159 -0.09 -15.96 0.52
N TRP A 160 -0.54 -16.46 1.68
CA TRP A 160 -1.52 -15.75 2.51
C TRP A 160 -0.93 -14.52 3.18
N GLN A 161 0.34 -14.55 3.57
CA GLN A 161 1.07 -13.38 4.06
C GLN A 161 1.04 -12.23 3.04
N MET A 162 1.38 -12.52 1.78
CA MET A 162 1.34 -11.52 0.71
C MET A 162 -0.09 -11.06 0.41
N LYS A 163 -1.06 -11.99 0.42
CA LYS A 163 -2.46 -11.70 0.09
C LYS A 163 -3.16 -10.82 1.14
N TYR A 164 -2.92 -11.10 2.42
CA TYR A 164 -3.64 -10.44 3.49
C TYR A 164 -2.84 -9.33 4.17
N GLY A 165 -1.55 -9.18 3.88
CA GLY A 165 -0.67 -8.19 4.52
C GLY A 165 -1.09 -6.72 4.33
N PHE A 166 -1.88 -6.40 3.30
CA PHE A 166 -2.36 -5.03 3.05
C PHE A 166 -3.52 -4.60 3.95
N PHE A 167 -4.03 -5.48 4.83
CA PHE A 167 -5.11 -5.15 5.77
C PHE A 167 -4.76 -3.92 6.64
N GLN A 168 -3.49 -3.76 7.00
CA GLN A 168 -2.99 -2.67 7.83
C GLN A 168 -3.19 -1.32 7.14
N TYR A 169 -2.91 -1.25 5.84
CA TYR A 169 -3.11 -0.06 5.02
C TYR A 169 -4.60 0.27 4.89
N LEU A 170 -5.46 -0.73 4.69
CA LEU A 170 -6.90 -0.53 4.55
C LEU A 170 -7.58 -0.04 5.83
N ILE A 171 -7.15 -0.54 7.00
CA ILE A 171 -7.64 -0.02 8.29
C ILE A 171 -7.29 1.45 8.46
N ILE A 172 -6.07 1.84 8.08
CA ILE A 172 -5.57 3.20 8.35
C ILE A 172 -6.06 4.19 7.30
N ASP A 173 -6.07 3.79 6.02
CA ASP A 173 -6.40 4.64 4.88
C ASP A 173 -7.91 4.76 4.65
N LYS A 174 -8.65 3.67 4.85
CA LYS A 174 -10.09 3.57 4.57
C LYS A 174 -10.96 3.43 5.83
N ASP A 175 -10.35 3.45 7.01
CA ASP A 175 -11.02 3.26 8.31
C ASP A 175 -11.86 1.97 8.43
N MET A 176 -11.49 0.94 7.65
CA MET A 176 -12.21 -0.33 7.58
C MET A 176 -12.17 -1.11 8.90
N GLY A 177 -13.22 -1.91 9.14
CA GLY A 177 -13.23 -2.86 10.25
C GLY A 177 -12.20 -3.99 10.05
N PRO A 178 -11.79 -4.70 11.12
CA PRO A 178 -10.79 -5.77 11.05
C PRO A 178 -11.07 -6.86 9.99
N ILE A 179 -12.29 -7.40 10.00
CA ILE A 179 -12.72 -8.48 9.11
C ILE A 179 -12.84 -7.98 7.67
N GLU A 180 -13.38 -6.78 7.52
CA GLU A 180 -13.56 -6.11 6.24
C GLU A 180 -12.22 -5.83 5.58
N ALA A 181 -11.25 -5.27 6.32
CA ALA A 181 -9.92 -4.97 5.83
C ALA A 181 -9.17 -6.21 5.34
N ILE A 182 -9.30 -7.35 6.03
CA ILE A 182 -8.69 -8.61 5.59
C ILE A 182 -9.35 -9.14 4.32
N LYS A 183 -10.69 -9.14 4.27
CA LYS A 183 -11.41 -9.56 3.06
C LYS A 183 -11.01 -8.69 1.87
N GLU A 184 -10.98 -7.37 2.07
CA GLU A 184 -10.66 -6.41 1.03
C GLU A 184 -9.19 -6.51 0.60
N SER A 185 -8.24 -6.70 1.53
CA SER A 185 -6.84 -7.00 1.20
C SER A 185 -6.72 -8.18 0.23
N GLY A 186 -7.50 -9.23 0.46
CA GLY A 186 -7.50 -10.40 -0.41
C GLY A 186 -8.08 -10.14 -1.79
N LYS A 187 -9.02 -9.20 -1.93
CA LYS A 187 -9.61 -8.81 -3.22
C LYS A 187 -8.68 -7.92 -4.01
N ILE A 188 -8.10 -6.89 -3.40
CA ILE A 188 -7.21 -5.94 -4.10
C ILE A 188 -5.91 -6.63 -4.56
N THR A 189 -5.50 -7.68 -3.86
CA THR A 189 -4.34 -8.51 -4.22
C THR A 189 -4.66 -9.51 -5.36
N TYR A 190 -5.94 -9.77 -5.63
CA TYR A 190 -6.35 -10.71 -6.66
C TYR A 190 -5.99 -10.13 -8.04
N GLY A 191 -5.20 -10.88 -8.83
CA GLY A 191 -4.67 -10.44 -10.12
C GLY A 191 -3.20 -9.97 -10.07
N PHE A 192 -2.67 -9.62 -8.91
CA PHE A 192 -1.30 -9.06 -8.76
C PHE A 192 -0.30 -9.98 -8.06
N LYS A 193 -0.64 -11.25 -7.86
CA LYS A 193 0.15 -12.22 -7.06
C LYS A 193 1.62 -12.26 -7.45
N TRP A 194 1.92 -12.39 -8.75
CA TRP A 194 3.29 -12.45 -9.25
C TRP A 194 4.04 -11.13 -9.08
N GLN A 195 3.36 -10.01 -9.32
CA GLN A 195 3.96 -8.69 -9.19
C GLN A 195 4.31 -8.38 -7.73
N ILE A 196 3.42 -8.72 -6.79
CA ILE A 196 3.67 -8.60 -5.36
C ILE A 196 4.79 -9.55 -4.92
N PHE A 197 4.84 -10.77 -5.45
CA PHE A 197 5.91 -11.73 -5.17
C PHE A 197 7.28 -11.16 -5.58
N PHE A 198 7.41 -10.67 -6.82
CA PHE A 198 8.65 -10.06 -7.27
C PHE A 198 8.99 -8.75 -6.53
N LEU A 199 7.99 -7.97 -6.14
CA LEU A 199 8.18 -6.80 -5.29
C LEU A 199 8.81 -7.16 -3.95
N HIS A 200 8.29 -8.20 -3.28
CA HIS A 200 8.86 -8.69 -2.03
C HIS A 200 10.28 -9.24 -2.24
N PHE A 201 10.52 -9.93 -3.36
CA PHE A 201 11.85 -10.41 -3.72
C PHE A 201 12.85 -9.26 -3.86
N VAL A 202 12.49 -8.16 -4.53
CA VAL A 202 13.35 -6.98 -4.64
C VAL A 202 13.54 -6.28 -3.29
N ILE A 203 12.49 -6.16 -2.49
CA ILE A 203 12.60 -5.62 -1.12
C ILE A 203 13.58 -6.46 -0.30
N MET A 204 13.51 -7.78 -0.38
CA MET A 204 14.46 -8.67 0.30
C MET A 204 15.91 -8.42 -0.16
N LEU A 205 16.15 -8.25 -1.47
CA LEU A 205 17.47 -7.89 -1.98
C LEU A 205 17.95 -6.52 -1.47
N LEU A 206 17.05 -5.54 -1.32
CA LEU A 206 17.40 -4.24 -0.71
C LEU A 206 17.86 -4.38 0.74
N PHE A 207 17.20 -5.22 1.53
CA PHE A 207 17.63 -5.50 2.91
C PHE A 207 18.95 -6.25 2.97
N ILE A 208 19.16 -7.24 2.10
CA ILE A 208 20.44 -7.95 1.99
C ILE A 208 21.56 -6.96 1.65
N GLY A 209 21.36 -6.12 0.62
CA GLY A 209 22.28 -5.04 0.28
C GLY A 209 22.53 -4.11 1.46
N GLY A 210 21.49 -3.72 2.19
CA GLY A 210 21.61 -2.87 3.37
C GLY A 210 22.47 -3.47 4.50
N ILE A 211 22.39 -4.80 4.70
CA ILE A 211 23.23 -5.53 5.65
C ILE A 211 24.69 -5.56 5.20
N LEU A 212 24.95 -5.78 3.91
CA LEU A 212 26.31 -5.78 3.34
C LEU A 212 27.04 -4.44 3.57
N PHE A 213 26.31 -3.33 3.63
CA PHE A 213 26.84 -2.01 4.01
C PHE A 213 26.86 -1.80 5.54
N PHE A 214 27.40 -2.77 6.28
CA PHE A 214 27.53 -2.75 7.76
C PHE A 214 26.23 -2.44 8.52
N GLY A 215 25.07 -2.78 7.94
CA GLY A 215 23.75 -2.48 8.52
C GLY A 215 23.31 -1.01 8.43
N VAL A 216 24.17 -0.08 8.03
CA VAL A 216 23.79 1.33 7.85
C VAL A 216 22.76 1.48 6.72
N GLY A 217 22.88 0.64 5.69
CA GLY A 217 21.92 0.62 4.58
C GLY A 217 20.50 0.21 5.00
N ILE A 218 20.31 -0.44 6.17
CA ILE A 218 18.97 -0.82 6.67
C ILE A 218 18.13 0.43 6.98
N PHE A 219 18.75 1.51 7.46
CA PHE A 219 18.04 2.76 7.74
C PHE A 219 17.47 3.42 6.49
N VAL A 220 18.03 3.11 5.31
CA VAL A 220 17.50 3.56 4.01
C VAL A 220 16.56 2.50 3.43
N ALA A 221 16.91 1.22 3.51
CA ALA A 221 16.13 0.12 2.96
C ALA A 221 14.75 0.01 3.63
N TYR A 222 14.67 0.22 4.94
CA TYR A 222 13.41 0.15 5.68
C TYR A 222 12.35 1.16 5.18
N PRO A 223 12.57 2.49 5.22
CA PRO A 223 11.59 3.45 4.70
C PRO A 223 11.35 3.30 3.19
N LEU A 224 12.37 2.91 2.43
CA LEU A 224 12.22 2.65 0.99
C LEU A 224 11.26 1.48 0.73
N SER A 225 11.39 0.39 1.49
CA SER A 225 10.49 -0.77 1.39
C SER A 225 9.04 -0.41 1.72
N LEU A 226 8.82 0.44 2.73
CA LEU A 226 7.49 0.91 3.09
C LEU A 226 6.86 1.75 1.98
N LEU A 227 7.65 2.62 1.33
CA LEU A 227 7.20 3.41 0.18
C LEU A 227 6.87 2.51 -1.02
N MET A 228 7.67 1.48 -1.28
CA MET A 228 7.41 0.51 -2.36
C MET A 228 6.12 -0.28 -2.11
N MET A 229 5.89 -0.73 -0.87
CA MET A 229 4.65 -1.41 -0.48
C MET A 229 3.44 -0.47 -0.57
N THR A 230 3.62 0.81 -0.22
CA THR A 230 2.57 1.83 -0.33
C THR A 230 2.25 2.16 -1.79
N TYR A 231 3.25 2.21 -2.66
CA TYR A 231 3.06 2.35 -4.10
C TYR A 231 2.22 1.18 -4.66
N ALA A 232 2.57 -0.06 -4.29
CA ALA A 232 1.82 -1.24 -4.68
C ALA A 232 0.38 -1.20 -4.16
N TYR A 233 0.19 -0.86 -2.89
CA TYR A 233 -1.14 -0.66 -2.30
C TYR A 233 -1.97 0.34 -3.10
N ARG A 234 -1.42 1.53 -3.39
CA ARG A 234 -2.10 2.60 -4.14
C ARG A 234 -2.48 2.17 -5.55
N ARG A 235 -1.60 1.45 -6.26
CA ARG A 235 -1.92 0.88 -7.58
C ARG A 235 -3.05 -0.14 -7.52
N MET A 236 -3.03 -1.05 -6.54
CA MET A 236 -4.07 -2.09 -6.42
C MET A 236 -5.46 -1.52 -6.12
N ILE A 237 -5.54 -0.43 -5.35
CA ILE A 237 -6.81 0.28 -5.11
C ILE A 237 -7.21 1.22 -6.25
N GLY A 238 -6.41 1.31 -7.33
CA GLY A 238 -6.69 2.16 -8.49
C GLY A 238 -6.42 3.66 -8.26
N GLU A 239 -5.58 4.03 -7.29
CA GLU A 239 -5.22 5.43 -7.04
C GLU A 239 -4.18 5.90 -8.07
N GLU A 240 -4.41 7.06 -8.68
CA GLU A 240 -3.43 7.67 -9.59
C GLU A 240 -2.17 8.10 -8.82
N ILE A 241 -1.02 7.67 -9.34
CA ILE A 241 0.27 7.98 -8.73
C ILE A 241 0.94 9.08 -9.54
N ASN A 242 0.67 10.31 -9.13
CA ASN A 242 1.43 11.47 -9.60
C ASN A 242 2.86 11.33 -9.09
N VAL A 243 3.81 11.08 -10.01
CA VAL A 243 5.23 11.12 -9.69
C VAL A 243 5.51 12.54 -9.23
N ILE A 244 5.96 12.71 -7.99
CA ILE A 244 6.36 14.00 -7.43
C ILE A 244 7.32 14.63 -8.43
N SER A 245 6.88 15.65 -9.17
CA SER A 245 7.71 16.39 -10.10
C SER A 245 8.80 17.05 -9.27
N SER A 246 10.06 16.70 -9.54
CA SER A 246 11.24 17.12 -8.78
C SER A 246 11.60 18.61 -8.94
N ASN A 247 10.61 19.48 -9.12
CA ASN A 247 10.78 20.93 -9.22
C ASN A 247 9.80 21.60 -8.27
N GLN A 248 10.24 21.87 -7.03
CA GLN A 248 10.18 23.18 -6.35
C GLN A 248 11.21 23.18 -5.23
#